data_AF-A0A3D3TPL3-F1
#
_entry.id   AF-A0A3D3TPL3-F1
#
_cell.length_a   1.000
_cell.length_b   1.000
_cell.length_c   1.000
_cell.angle_alpha   90.00
_cell.angle_beta   90.00
_cell.angle_gamma   90.00
#
_symmetry.space_group_name_H-M   'P 1'
#
loop_
_entity.id
_entity.type
_entity.pdbx_description
1 polymer ?
#
loop_
_entity_poly.entity_id
_entity_poly.type
_entity_poly.pdbx_seq_one_letter_code
_entity_poly.pdbx_strand_id
1 'polypeptide(L)'
;MLRVVSTDKAPAAVGPYSQAIAAGGFLFVSGQIPLNPLTGELVTDFEGACKQSLENLFALVAAGGSSVENIVKVNIYVRDMGKFS
;
A
#
# COMPACT_ATOMS: atom_id res chain seq x y z
N MET A 1 -1.00 -9.63 20.02
CA MET A 1 -2.38 -9.73 19.50
C MET A 1 -2.36 -9.37 18.02
N LEU A 2 -3.14 -10.07 17.19
CA LEU A 2 -3.31 -9.72 15.78
C LEU A 2 -4.37 -8.62 15.67
N ARG A 3 -4.09 -7.57 14.87
CA ARG A 3 -5.05 -6.49 14.60
C ARG A 3 -5.15 -6.24 13.10
N VAL A 4 -6.38 -6.27 12.60
CA VAL A 4 -6.69 -5.87 11.22
C VAL A 4 -6.60 -4.34 11.11
N VAL A 5 -5.95 -3.86 10.06
CA VAL A 5 -5.85 -2.44 9.73
C VAL A 5 -6.71 -2.18 8.50
N SER A 6 -7.57 -1.17 8.60
CA SER A 6 -8.49 -0.74 7.54
C SER A 6 -8.50 0.78 7.43
N THR A 7 -8.58 1.33 6.22
CA THR A 7 -8.72 2.76 5.93
C THR A 7 -9.40 2.97 4.57
N ASP A 8 -10.13 4.08 4.47
CA ASP A 8 -10.71 4.65 3.25
C ASP A 8 -9.68 5.39 2.37
N LYS A 9 -8.46 5.62 2.88
CA LYS A 9 -7.36 6.29 2.17
C LYS A 9 -6.47 5.35 1.36
N ALA A 10 -6.85 4.08 1.24
CA ALA A 10 -6.18 3.07 0.42
C ALA A 10 -7.25 2.17 -0.23
N PRO A 11 -6.94 1.50 -1.35
CA PRO A 11 -7.88 0.62 -2.05
C PRO A 11 -8.51 -0.40 -1.11
N ALA A 12 -9.84 -0.48 -1.13
CA ALA A 12 -10.58 -1.46 -0.34
C ALA A 12 -10.14 -2.90 -0.68
N ALA A 13 -10.06 -3.76 0.34
CA ALA A 13 -9.78 -5.17 0.12
C ALA A 13 -11.04 -5.87 -0.42
N VAL A 14 -11.13 -6.02 -1.75
CA VAL A 14 -12.28 -6.66 -2.44
C VAL A 14 -12.24 -8.19 -2.30
N GLY A 15 -11.05 -8.78 -2.20
CA GLY A 15 -10.85 -10.23 -2.08
C GLY A 15 -10.75 -10.72 -0.63
N PRO A 16 -10.46 -12.02 -0.42
CA PRO A 16 -10.34 -12.61 0.92
C PRO A 16 -8.98 -12.29 1.58
N TYR A 17 -8.68 -10.99 1.74
CA TYR A 17 -7.47 -10.49 2.38
C TYR A 17 -7.76 -9.20 3.17
N SER A 18 -6.82 -8.77 4.00
CA SER A 18 -6.88 -7.47 4.70
C SER A 18 -5.92 -6.48 4.07
N GLN A 19 -6.22 -5.18 4.12
CA GLN A 19 -5.31 -4.16 3.58
C GLN A 19 -3.95 -4.19 4.29
N ALA A 20 -3.96 -4.34 5.62
CA ALA A 20 -2.76 -4.64 6.41
C ALA A 20 -3.11 -5.38 7.72
N ILE A 21 -2.13 -6.05 8.31
CA ILE A 21 -2.22 -6.70 9.61
C ILE A 21 -1.08 -6.22 10.51
N ALA A 22 -1.40 -5.79 11.72
CA ALA A 22 -0.40 -5.55 12.76
C ALA A 22 -0.24 -6.83 13.62
N ALA A 23 0.99 -7.31 13.75
CA ALA A 23 1.33 -8.54 14.44
C ALA A 23 2.72 -8.46 15.06
N GLY A 24 2.84 -8.70 16.37
CA GLY A 24 4.13 -8.84 17.04
C GLY A 24 5.04 -7.60 16.96
N GLY A 25 4.47 -6.39 16.94
CA GLY A 25 5.23 -5.14 16.81
C GLY A 25 5.55 -4.74 15.36
N PHE A 26 5.19 -5.58 14.38
CA PHE A 26 5.34 -5.28 12.97
C PHE A 26 4.00 -4.96 12.31
N LEU A 27 4.07 -4.20 11.22
CA LEU A 27 2.95 -3.97 10.30
C LEU A 27 3.26 -4.65 8.97
N PHE A 28 2.38 -5.56 8.56
CA PHE A 28 2.44 -6.25 7.28
C PHE A 28 1.38 -5.65 6.36
N VAL A 29 1.83 -4.93 5.33
CA VAL A 29 0.96 -4.28 4.36
C VAL A 29 0.80 -5.17 3.14
N SER A 30 -0.44 -5.38 2.68
CA SER A 30 -0.71 -6.10 1.43
C SER A 30 -0.19 -5.34 0.22
N GLY A 31 -0.09 -6.01 -0.93
CA GLY A 31 0.37 -5.36 -2.16
C GLY A 31 -0.51 -4.17 -2.54
N GLN A 32 0.10 -3.00 -2.69
CA GLN A 32 -0.60 -1.78 -3.08
C GLN A 32 -0.47 -1.56 -4.58
N ILE A 33 -1.63 -1.46 -5.24
CA ILE A 33 -1.75 -1.19 -6.67
C ILE A 33 -2.01 0.30 -6.91
N PRO A 34 -1.81 0.81 -8.14
CA PRO A 34 -2.02 2.22 -8.48
C PRO A 34 -3.50 2.58 -8.66
N LEU A 35 -4.35 2.16 -7.73
CA LEU A 35 -5.79 2.49 -7.74
C LEU A 35 -6.02 3.69 -6.84
N ASN A 36 -6.70 4.72 -7.35
CA ASN A 36 -7.09 5.88 -6.57
C ASN A 36 -8.26 5.50 -5.65
N PRO A 37 -8.10 5.57 -4.32
CA PRO A 37 -9.12 5.10 -3.38
C PRO A 37 -10.39 5.97 -3.37
N LEU A 38 -10.31 7.21 -3.85
CA LEU A 38 -11.46 8.13 -3.90
C LEU A 38 -12.31 7.93 -5.16
N THR A 39 -11.66 7.70 -6.31
CA THR A 39 -12.36 7.57 -7.59
C THR A 39 -12.62 6.13 -8.00
N GLY A 40 -11.86 5.17 -7.46
CA GLY A 40 -11.88 3.78 -7.89
C GLY A 40 -11.14 3.53 -9.21
N GLU A 41 -10.50 4.54 -9.78
CA GLU A 41 -9.83 4.46 -11.08
C GLU A 41 -8.38 3.99 -10.95
N LEU A 42 -7.92 3.22 -11.93
CA LEU A 42 -6.54 2.78 -12.02
C LEU A 42 -5.70 3.83 -12.75
N VAL A 43 -4.65 4.33 -12.10
CA VAL A 43 -3.65 5.22 -12.69
C VAL A 43 -2.75 4.40 -13.61
N THR A 44 -2.55 4.88 -14.85
CA THR A 44 -1.92 4.07 -15.92
C THR A 44 -0.57 4.59 -16.40
N ASP A 45 -0.26 5.88 -16.21
CA ASP A 45 1.08 6.39 -16.47
C ASP A 45 2.06 5.91 -15.39
N PHE A 46 3.32 5.68 -15.75
CA PHE A 46 4.27 5.01 -14.85
C PHE A 46 4.55 5.81 -13.58
N GLU A 47 4.83 7.10 -13.70
CA GLU A 47 5.16 7.97 -12.56
C GLU A 47 3.96 8.11 -11.61
N GLY A 48 2.77 8.37 -12.17
CA GLY A 48 1.51 8.43 -11.44
C GLY A 48 1.19 7.10 -10.78
N ALA A 49 1.41 5.97 -11.45
CA ALA A 49 1.20 4.65 -10.87
C ALA A 49 2.16 4.37 -9.70
N CYS A 50 3.44 4.72 -9.84
CA CYS A 50 4.41 4.63 -8.75
C CYS A 50 3.98 5.49 -7.56
N LYS A 51 3.62 6.75 -7.81
CA LYS A 51 3.17 7.68 -6.78
C LYS A 51 1.92 7.17 -6.06
N GLN A 52 0.88 6.79 -6.79
CA GLN A 52 -0.38 6.32 -6.21
C GLN A 52 -0.18 5.04 -5.38
N SER A 53 0.66 4.10 -5.86
CA SER A 53 0.96 2.87 -5.13
C SER A 53 1.66 3.15 -3.80
N LEU A 54 2.60 4.12 -3.79
CA LEU A 54 3.30 4.54 -2.57
C LEU A 54 2.40 5.33 -1.63
N GLU A 55 1.54 6.21 -2.13
CA GLU A 55 0.56 6.94 -1.31
C GLU A 55 -0.40 5.99 -0.60
N ASN A 56 -0.87 4.94 -1.31
CA ASN A 56 -1.69 3.88 -0.74
C ASN A 56 -0.95 3.11 0.36
N LEU A 57 0.34 2.79 0.15
CA LEU A 57 1.20 2.16 1.16
C LEU A 57 1.33 3.06 2.40
N PHE A 58 1.62 4.35 2.22
CA PHE A 58 1.82 5.29 3.33
C PHE A 58 0.53 5.52 4.12
N ALA A 59 -0.62 5.57 3.45
CA ALA A 59 -1.92 5.64 4.11
C ALA A 59 -2.16 4.45 5.04
N LEU A 60 -1.77 3.23 4.63
CA LEU A 60 -1.89 2.03 5.47
C LEU A 60 -0.87 2.00 6.60
N VAL A 61 0.36 2.48 6.37
CA VAL A 61 1.36 2.64 7.44
C VAL A 61 0.85 3.58 8.53
N ALA A 62 0.28 4.73 8.13
CA ALA A 62 -0.33 5.68 9.05
C ALA A 62 -1.55 5.10 9.78
N ALA A 63 -2.46 4.42 9.08
CA ALA A 63 -3.62 3.74 9.69
C ALA A 63 -3.20 2.59 10.63
N GLY A 64 -2.03 2.01 10.40
CA GLY A 64 -1.39 1.05 11.28
C GLY A 64 -0.87 1.65 12.58
N GLY A 65 -0.81 2.98 12.72
CA GLY A 65 -0.24 3.68 13.87
C GLY A 65 1.28 3.81 13.80
N SER A 66 1.86 3.75 12.60
CA SER A 66 3.29 3.93 12.34
C SER A 66 3.52 5.10 11.37
N SER A 67 4.76 5.29 10.93
CA SER A 67 5.16 6.32 9.99
C SER A 67 6.13 5.78 8.94
N VAL A 68 6.36 6.56 7.88
CA VAL A 68 7.16 6.15 6.72
C VAL A 68 8.62 5.89 7.11
N GLU A 69 9.10 6.62 8.12
CA GLU A 69 10.45 6.49 8.68
C GLU A 69 10.70 5.13 9.36
N ASN A 70 9.63 4.43 9.76
CA ASN A 70 9.71 3.11 10.39
C ASN A 70 9.64 1.95 9.38
N ILE A 71 9.59 2.23 8.07
CA ILE A 71 9.58 1.20 7.05
C ILE A 71 10.98 0.59 6.93
N VAL A 72 11.12 -0.66 7.34
CA VAL A 72 12.41 -1.39 7.29
C VAL A 72 12.59 -2.23 6.02
N LYS A 73 11.52 -2.51 5.28
CA LYS A 73 11.54 -3.31 4.05
C LYS A 73 10.37 -2.96 3.14
N VAL A 74 10.65 -2.86 1.84
CA VAL A 74 9.64 -2.74 0.78
C VAL A 74 9.98 -3.73 -0.33
N ASN A 75 8.98 -4.43 -0.85
CA ASN A 75 9.10 -5.22 -2.08
C ASN A 75 8.37 -4.46 -3.20
N ILE A 76 9.11 -4.06 -4.24
CA ILE A 76 8.55 -3.38 -5.41
C ILE A 76 8.50 -4.36 -6.58
N TYR A 77 7.32 -4.56 -7.14
CA TYR A 77 7.11 -5.38 -8.34
C TYR A 77 6.80 -4.46 -9.52
N VAL A 78 7.75 -4.34 -10.45
CA VAL A 78 7.56 -3.61 -11.71
C VAL A 78 7.40 -4.60 -12.86
N ARG A 79 6.61 -4.22 -13.87
CA ARG A 79 6.41 -5.05 -15.08
C ARG A 79 7.54 -4.91 -16.09
N ASP A 80 8.19 -3.75 -16.11
CA ASP A 80 9.30 -3.43 -17.00
C ASP A 80 10.47 -2.91 -16.15
N MET A 81 11.53 -3.71 -16.07
CA MET A 81 12.75 -3.33 -15.34
C MET A 81 13.46 -2.14 -15.98
N GLY A 82 13.24 -1.86 -17.27
CA GLY A 82 13.77 -0.66 -17.94
C GLY A 82 13.22 0.65 -17.37
N LYS A 83 12.17 0.60 -16.55
CA LYS A 83 11.61 1.73 -15.82
C LYS A 83 12.17 1.91 -14.40
N PHE A 84 13.07 1.04 -13.95
CA PHE A 84 13.66 1.09 -12.61
C PHE A 84 15.03 1.79 -12.66
N SER A 85 14.98 3.13 -12.73
CA SER A 85 16.14 4.02 -12.83
C SER A 85 16.17 5.07 -11.73
#